data_AF-A0A529L9K2-F1
#
_entry.id   AF-A0A529L9K2-F1
#
_cell.length_a   1.000
_cell.length_b   1.000
_cell.length_c   1.000
_cell.angle_alpha   90.00
_cell.angle_beta   90.00
_cell.angle_gamma   90.00
#
_symmetry.space_group_name_H-M   'P 1'
#
loop_
_entity.id
_entity.type
_entity.pdbx_description
1 polymer ?
#
loop_
_entity_poly.entity_id
_entity_poly.type
_entity_poly.pdbx_seq_one_letter_code
_entity_poly.pdbx_strand_id
1 'polypeptide(L)'
;MLRIADSAKNRIVDLCADFRRDKGVDAIPAIMWLDGDLNDGRFPSGVLLGAYTAAQRDEVAHGIRISNGVEYVLAVSEHDLFKFLGKTLTFDGSLFHLE
;
A
#
# COMPACT_ATOMS: atom_id res chain seq x y z
N MET A 1 -3.09 -14.04 -3.08
CA MET A 1 -3.49 -12.71 -2.55
C MET A 1 -2.41 -12.23 -1.60
N LEU A 2 -2.11 -10.92 -1.57
CA LEU A 2 -1.20 -10.33 -0.58
C LEU A 2 -1.79 -10.45 0.82
N ARG A 3 -0.98 -10.87 1.79
CA ARG A 3 -1.31 -10.87 3.22
C ARG A 3 -0.70 -9.63 3.88
N ILE A 4 -1.38 -9.06 4.88
CA ILE A 4 -0.84 -7.93 5.67
C ILE A 4 -0.53 -8.43 7.07
N ALA A 5 0.74 -8.39 7.47
CA ALA A 5 1.15 -8.69 8.84
C ALA A 5 0.74 -7.58 9.81
N ASP A 6 0.72 -7.87 11.10
CA ASP A 6 0.35 -6.90 12.14
C ASP A 6 1.25 -5.67 12.14
N SER A 7 2.56 -5.84 11.88
CA SER A 7 3.50 -4.72 11.80
C SER A 7 3.14 -3.74 10.68
N ALA A 8 2.85 -4.26 9.48
CA ALA A 8 2.42 -3.44 8.35
C ALA A 8 1.04 -2.81 8.59
N LYS A 9 0.10 -3.57 9.15
CA LYS A 9 -1.24 -3.07 9.52
C LYS A 9 -1.15 -1.87 10.45
N ASN A 10 -0.41 -2.00 11.55
CA ASN A 10 -0.30 -0.93 12.53
C ASN A 10 0.25 0.34 11.88
N ARG A 11 1.31 0.20 11.06
CA ARG A 11 1.87 1.34 10.34
C ARG A 11 0.89 1.96 9.34
N ILE A 12 0.14 1.15 8.59
CA ILE A 12 -0.89 1.64 7.64
C ILE A 12 -1.97 2.42 8.38
N VAL A 13 -2.46 1.90 9.51
CA VAL A 13 -3.47 2.57 10.34
C VAL A 13 -2.96 3.93 10.82
N ASP A 14 -1.73 4.00 11.32
CA ASP A 14 -1.12 5.26 11.75
C ASP A 14 -1.02 6.26 10.59
N LEU A 15 -0.58 5.81 9.41
CA LEU A 15 -0.48 6.66 8.22
C LEU A 15 -1.86 7.19 7.78
N CYS A 16 -2.91 6.36 7.83
CA CYS A 16 -4.27 6.80 7.52
C CYS A 16 -4.81 7.79 8.55
N ALA A 17 -4.52 7.58 9.84
CA ALA A 17 -4.90 8.52 10.90
C ALA A 17 -4.20 9.87 10.73
N ASP A 18 -2.90 9.85 10.40
CA ASP A 18 -2.12 11.06 10.10
C ASP A 18 -2.67 11.79 8.87
N PHE A 19 -2.99 11.05 7.80
CA PHE A 19 -3.60 11.61 6.60
C PHE A 19 -4.95 12.26 6.90
N ARG A 20 -5.82 11.58 7.66
CA ARG A 20 -7.12 12.14 8.08
C ARG A 20 -6.94 13.41 8.91
N ARG A 21 -5.95 13.44 9.80
CA ARG A 21 -5.64 14.63 10.62
C ARG A 21 -5.18 15.81 9.75
N ASP A 22 -4.41 15.55 8.70
CA ASP A 22 -3.88 16.59 7.80
C ASP A 22 -4.90 17.06 6.74
N LYS A 23 -5.65 16.13 6.15
CA LYS A 23 -6.55 16.40 5.01
C LYS A 23 -8.03 16.48 5.37
N GLY A 24 -8.41 16.08 6.58
CA GLY A 24 -9.81 16.07 7.05
C GLY A 24 -10.70 14.99 6.42
N VAL A 25 -10.12 14.05 5.67
CA VAL A 25 -10.86 12.98 4.97
C VAL A 25 -10.19 11.63 5.18
N ASP A 26 -10.99 10.57 5.17
CA ASP A 26 -10.48 9.21 5.27
C ASP A 26 -9.72 8.80 4.00
N ALA A 27 -8.65 8.02 4.20
CA ALA A 27 -7.81 7.48 3.14
C ALA A 27 -8.08 5.98 2.93
N ILE A 28 -7.96 5.57 1.67
CA ILE A 28 -7.85 4.16 1.26
C ILE A 28 -6.38 3.93 0.88
N PRO A 29 -5.63 3.09 1.63
CA PRO A 29 -4.23 2.80 1.33
C PRO A 29 -4.03 2.25 -0.09
N ALA A 30 -3.04 2.78 -0.81
CA ALA A 30 -2.61 2.28 -2.10
C ALA A 30 -1.20 1.69 -1.98
N ILE A 31 -1.08 0.37 -2.06
CA ILE A 31 0.20 -0.34 -2.03
C ILE A 31 0.75 -0.37 -3.46
N MET A 32 1.96 0.15 -3.63
CA MET A 32 2.62 0.32 -4.92
C MET A 32 3.99 -0.37 -4.91
N TRP A 33 4.52 -0.64 -6.09
CA TRP A 33 5.92 -1.02 -6.30
C TRP A 33 6.64 0.13 -6.97
N LEU A 34 7.69 0.65 -6.33
CA LEU A 34 8.62 1.53 -6.99
C LEU A 34 9.68 0.67 -7.67
N ASP A 35 9.84 0.84 -8.97
CA ASP A 35 10.98 0.31 -9.68
C ASP A 35 12.10 1.37 -9.71
N GLY A 36 13.19 1.09 -9.01
CA GLY A 36 14.36 1.97 -8.95
C GLY A 36 15.03 2.15 -10.32
N ASP A 37 14.92 1.17 -11.21
CA ASP A 37 15.49 1.26 -12.56
C ASP A 37 14.76 2.30 -13.41
N LEU A 38 13.47 2.54 -13.15
CA LEU A 38 12.69 3.59 -13.80
C LEU A 38 12.97 5.00 -13.24
N ASN A 39 13.81 5.10 -12.21
CA ASN A 39 14.12 6.35 -11.50
C ASN A 39 15.63 6.63 -11.46
N ASP A 40 16.39 6.15 -12.46
CA ASP A 40 17.86 6.30 -12.55
C ASP A 40 18.61 5.82 -11.28
N GLY A 41 18.02 4.87 -10.53
CA GLY A 41 18.57 4.41 -9.27
C GLY A 41 18.51 5.42 -8.12
N ARG A 42 17.81 6.55 -8.27
CA ARG A 42 17.67 7.59 -7.24
C ARG A 42 17.00 7.06 -5.97
N PHE A 43 16.14 6.06 -6.12
CA PHE A 43 15.46 5.37 -5.03
C PHE A 43 15.57 3.86 -5.23
N PRO A 44 15.77 3.08 -4.16
CA PRO A 44 15.79 1.63 -4.26
C PRO A 44 14.40 1.11 -4.66
N SER A 45 14.37 0.00 -5.40
CA SER A 45 13.13 -0.69 -5.69
C SER A 45 12.50 -1.22 -4.41
N GLY A 46 11.19 -1.09 -4.26
CA GLY A 46 10.53 -1.51 -3.04
C GLY A 46 9.05 -1.13 -2.98
N VAL A 47 8.42 -1.51 -1.86
CA VAL A 47 7.03 -1.16 -1.61
C VAL A 47 6.92 0.28 -1.12
N LEU A 48 6.00 1.03 -1.74
CA LEU A 48 5.58 2.34 -1.26
C LEU A 48 4.09 2.34 -0.94
N LEU A 49 3.70 3.27 -0.07
CA LEU A 49 2.30 3.56 0.23
C LEU A 49 1.91 4.94 -0.30
N GLY A 50 0.86 4.94 -1.10
CA GLY A 50 0.07 6.11 -1.44
C GLY A 50 -1.30 6.03 -0.76
N ALA A 51 -2.19 6.94 -1.14
CA ALA A 51 -3.56 6.95 -0.65
C ALA A 51 -4.51 7.46 -1.74
N TYR A 52 -5.66 6.82 -1.86
CA TYR A 52 -6.85 7.41 -2.44
C TYR A 52 -7.69 8.05 -1.35
N THR A 53 -8.45 9.07 -1.70
CA THR A 53 -9.42 9.67 -0.77
C THR A 53 -10.73 8.89 -0.78
N ALA A 54 -11.54 9.02 0.27
CA ALA A 54 -12.87 8.43 0.33
C ALA A 54 -13.77 8.81 -0.87
N ALA A 55 -13.60 10.01 -1.43
CA ALA A 55 -14.33 10.46 -2.62
C ALA A 55 -14.01 9.64 -3.89
N GLN A 56 -12.84 9.00 -3.95
CA GLN A 56 -12.41 8.17 -5.07
C GLN A 56 -12.75 6.68 -4.88
N ARG A 57 -13.45 6.32 -3.80
CA ARG A 57 -13.78 4.92 -3.48
C ARG A 57 -14.47 4.23 -4.65
N ASP A 58 -15.45 4.88 -5.28
CA ASP A 58 -16.22 4.28 -6.36
C ASP A 58 -15.35 4.00 -7.60
N GLU A 59 -14.37 4.85 -7.88
CA GLU A 59 -13.41 4.68 -8.97
C GLU A 59 -12.51 3.46 -8.74
N VAL A 60 -12.09 3.23 -7.49
CA VAL A 60 -11.15 2.15 -7.13
C VAL A 60 -11.84 0.91 -6.56
N ALA A 61 -13.18 0.89 -6.48
CA ALA A 61 -13.94 -0.12 -5.76
C ALA A 61 -13.62 -1.56 -6.21
N HIS A 62 -13.46 -1.75 -7.52
CA HIS A 62 -13.11 -3.03 -8.13
C HIS A 62 -11.70 -3.54 -7.75
N GLY A 63 -10.82 -2.65 -7.29
CA GLY A 63 -9.46 -2.94 -6.86
C GLY A 63 -9.30 -3.07 -5.34
N ILE A 64 -10.34 -2.79 -4.55
CA ILE A 64 -10.29 -2.86 -3.09
C ILE A 64 -10.20 -4.32 -2.64
N ARG A 65 -9.23 -4.59 -1.78
CA ARG A 65 -8.96 -5.89 -1.16
C ARG A 65 -8.92 -5.73 0.34
N ILE A 66 -9.15 -6.82 1.06
CA ILE A 66 -9.12 -6.84 2.52
C ILE A 66 -8.15 -7.91 2.99
N SER A 67 -7.21 -7.53 3.86
CA SER A 67 -6.34 -8.47 4.55
C SER A 67 -6.04 -7.98 5.96
N ASN A 68 -6.14 -8.86 6.95
CA ASN A 68 -5.96 -8.52 8.37
C ASN A 68 -6.82 -7.31 8.84
N GLY A 69 -8.02 -7.16 8.29
CA GLY A 69 -8.93 -6.06 8.59
C GLY A 69 -8.52 -4.70 8.00
N VAL A 70 -7.50 -4.65 7.15
CA VAL A 70 -7.10 -3.47 6.39
C VAL A 70 -7.69 -3.56 5.00
N GLU A 71 -8.48 -2.55 4.62
CA GLU A 71 -8.85 -2.33 3.22
C GLU A 71 -7.69 -1.63 2.50
N TYR A 72 -7.35 -2.10 1.30
CA TYR A 72 -6.27 -1.53 0.50
C TYR A 72 -6.50 -1.76 -0.99
N VAL A 73 -5.80 -0.98 -1.82
CA VAL A 73 -5.71 -1.17 -3.27
C VAL A 73 -4.27 -1.57 -3.61
N LEU A 74 -4.11 -2.58 -4.48
CA LEU A 74 -2.82 -2.83 -5.15
C LEU A 74 -2.74 -1.92 -6.37
N ALA A 75 -2.08 -0.78 -6.23
CA ALA A 75 -1.89 0.20 -7.29
C ALA A 75 -0.60 -0.12 -8.05
N VAL A 76 -0.59 -1.28 -8.71
CA VAL A 76 0.56 -1.79 -9.48
C VAL A 76 0.11 -2.24 -10.86
N SER A 77 1.05 -2.25 -11.81
CA SER A 77 0.80 -2.80 -13.14
C SER A 77 0.47 -4.30 -13.06
N GLU A 78 -0.20 -4.85 -14.07
CA GLU A 78 -0.42 -6.30 -14.15
C GLU A 78 0.90 -7.07 -14.16
N HIS A 79 1.94 -6.49 -14.77
CA HIS A 79 3.29 -7.04 -14.78
C HIS A 79 3.89 -7.08 -13.39
N ASP A 80 3.57 -6.17 -12.47
CA ASP A 80 4.13 -6.20 -11.12
C ASP A 80 3.25 -6.97 -10.13
N LEU A 81 2.00 -7.26 -10.50
CA LEU A 81 1.06 -7.94 -9.62
C LEU A 81 1.60 -9.27 -9.09
N PHE A 82 2.36 -10.01 -9.91
CA PHE A 82 2.94 -11.30 -9.49
C PHE A 82 3.88 -11.15 -8.29
N LYS A 83 4.53 -9.99 -8.11
CA LYS A 83 5.43 -9.72 -6.98
C LYS A 83 4.70 -9.79 -5.63
N PHE A 84 3.39 -9.53 -5.62
CA PHE A 84 2.56 -9.49 -4.41
C PHE A 84 1.78 -10.80 -4.17
N LEU A 85 1.74 -11.70 -5.15
CA LEU A 85 0.95 -12.92 -5.04
C LEU A 85 1.58 -13.91 -4.07
N GLY A 86 0.86 -14.21 -2.98
CA GLY A 86 1.29 -15.18 -1.97
C GLY A 86 2.29 -14.61 -0.96
N LYS A 87 2.65 -13.33 -1.10
CA LYS A 87 3.54 -12.61 -0.20
C LYS A 87 2.83 -12.08 1.02
N THR A 88 3.62 -11.77 2.04
CA THR A 88 3.19 -11.05 3.22
C THR A 88 3.87 -9.69 3.28
N LEU A 89 3.08 -8.63 3.36
CA LEU A 89 3.57 -7.28 3.62
C LEU A 89 3.92 -7.13 5.10
N THR A 90 5.16 -6.78 5.39
CA THR A 90 5.67 -6.49 6.73
C THR A 90 6.24 -5.07 6.80
N PHE A 91 6.41 -4.53 8.01
CA PHE A 91 7.07 -3.26 8.26
C PHE A 91 8.11 -3.45 9.37
N ASP A 92 9.35 -3.02 9.13
CA ASP A 92 10.48 -3.26 10.04
C ASP A 92 10.77 -2.07 10.97
N GLY A 93 9.97 -1.01 10.91
CA GLY A 93 10.20 0.26 11.61
C GLY A 93 10.68 1.38 10.68
N SER A 94 11.20 1.03 9.50
CA SER A 94 11.71 1.97 8.50
C SER A 94 11.01 1.84 7.15
N LEU A 95 10.89 0.61 6.63
CA LEU A 95 10.43 0.31 5.29
C LEU A 95 9.42 -0.84 5.27
N PHE A 96 8.64 -0.87 4.20
CA PHE A 96 7.73 -1.97 3.90
C PHE A 96 8.44 -3.04 3.07
N HIS A 97 8.20 -4.31 3.40
CA HIS A 97 8.84 -5.45 2.76
C HIS A 97 7.83 -6.51 2.35
N LEU A 98 8.16 -7.27 1.30
CA LEU A 98 7.39 -8.43 0.86
C LEU A 98 8.18 -9.71 1.21
N GLU A 99 7.60 -10.54 2.07
CA GLU A 99 8.13 -11.85 2.48
C GLU A 99 7.44 -12.99 1.73
#